data_AF-A0A2I6SB21-F1
#
_entry.id   AF-A0A2I6SB21-F1
#
_cell.length_a   1.000
_cell.length_b   1.000
_cell.length_c   1.000
_cell.angle_alpha   90.00
_cell.angle_beta   90.00
_cell.angle_gamma   90.00
#
_symmetry.space_group_name_H-M   'P 1'
#
loop_
_entity.id
_entity.type
_entity.pdbx_description
1 polymer ?
#
loop_
_entity_poly.entity_id
_entity_poly.type
_entity_poly.pdbx_seq_one_letter_code
_entity_poly.pdbx_strand_id
1 'polypeptide(L)'
;MASALLLSGCLSQLPAPFGDASRGSTAPSTAGAQADGQHHVVRQGDTLLGISRTYGQSVGDLVRWNGLESPHQIRVGQRLRVAPPSAGSGEDAVTVRPIESPGVVAEPSQPAAEVPLIDSPRGGRTEYSDEAWAAINPQILPSEPPLPIPSPPDTPPAQPAPAEPSEPAEKPAPAAPAAVEAPWLWPAAGEVIEGFDESSNKGLDIAGEPGDPVVAAAAGSVVYSGSGLRGYGKLVIIKHEDDFLTAYAHNRDLLVKEGDKVSKGQKIAELGSTDADRPKLHFEIRKQGKPVDPAKFLPAR
;
A
#
# COMPACT_ATOMS: atom_id res chain seq x y z
N MET A 1 -58.97 34.97 -40.45
CA MET A 1 -57.78 35.44 -39.71
C MET A 1 -56.97 34.21 -39.34
N ALA A 2 -55.83 34.03 -39.99
CA ALA A 2 -54.92 32.90 -39.77
C ALA A 2 -53.74 33.42 -38.95
N SER A 3 -53.47 32.80 -37.80
CA SER A 3 -52.28 33.05 -37.00
C SER A 3 -51.33 31.88 -37.16
N ALA A 4 -50.18 32.19 -37.75
CA ALA A 4 -49.01 31.34 -37.83
C ALA A 4 -48.25 31.34 -36.49
N LEU A 5 -47.79 30.17 -36.06
CA LEU A 5 -46.70 30.01 -35.08
C LEU A 5 -45.85 28.83 -35.54
N LEU A 6 -44.74 29.17 -36.20
CA LEU A 6 -43.62 28.29 -36.48
C LEU A 6 -42.66 28.36 -35.29
N LEU A 7 -42.29 27.24 -34.68
CA LEU A 7 -41.02 27.14 -33.97
C LEU A 7 -40.33 25.82 -34.27
N SER A 8 -39.09 26.00 -34.74
CA SER A 8 -38.09 25.07 -35.21
C SER A 8 -37.61 24.09 -34.13
N GLY A 9 -37.49 22.81 -34.46
CA GLY A 9 -36.81 21.80 -33.66
C GLY A 9 -35.41 21.53 -34.20
N CYS A 10 -34.36 21.86 -33.44
CA CYS A 10 -32.97 21.55 -33.76
C CYS A 10 -32.39 20.48 -32.81
N LEU A 11 -31.95 19.38 -33.42
CA LEU A 11 -30.75 18.59 -33.18
C LEU A 11 -30.17 18.49 -31.74
N SER A 12 -30.34 17.32 -31.12
CA SER A 12 -29.59 16.90 -29.94
C SER A 12 -28.31 16.15 -30.36
N GLN A 13 -27.20 16.88 -30.53
CA GLN A 13 -25.86 16.30 -30.57
C GLN A 13 -24.95 17.19 -29.71
N LEU A 14 -24.79 16.85 -28.43
CA LEU A 14 -23.88 17.56 -27.52
C LEU A 14 -22.47 16.93 -27.62
N PRO A 15 -21.43 17.71 -27.95
CA PRO A 15 -20.05 17.31 -27.75
C PRO A 15 -19.70 17.29 -26.26
N ALA A 16 -18.85 16.34 -25.87
CA ALA A 16 -18.33 16.20 -24.51
C ALA A 16 -17.52 17.45 -24.09
N PRO A 17 -17.75 18.01 -22.89
CA PRO A 17 -16.79 18.93 -22.29
C PRO A 17 -15.72 18.10 -21.57
N PHE A 18 -14.51 18.04 -22.12
CA PHE A 18 -13.33 17.74 -21.31
C PHE A 18 -13.03 19.00 -20.48
N GLY A 19 -13.70 19.09 -19.34
CA GLY A 19 -13.41 20.08 -18.31
C GLY A 19 -12.35 19.51 -17.38
N ASP A 20 -11.14 20.03 -17.49
CA ASP A 20 -10.06 19.84 -16.53
C ASP A 20 -10.52 20.47 -15.19
N ALA A 21 -11.04 19.64 -14.29
CA ALA A 21 -11.52 20.05 -12.99
C ALA A 21 -10.49 19.69 -11.92
N SER A 22 -9.43 20.50 -11.89
CA SER A 22 -8.84 20.92 -10.61
C SER A 22 -9.93 21.59 -9.77
N ARG A 23 -10.56 20.81 -8.88
CA ARG A 23 -11.31 21.35 -7.75
C ARG A 23 -11.05 20.52 -6.52
N GLY A 24 -10.63 21.26 -5.49
CA GLY A 24 -10.34 20.77 -4.16
C GLY A 24 -11.47 19.90 -3.61
N SER A 25 -11.04 18.81 -3.01
CA SER A 25 -11.83 18.04 -2.06
C SER A 25 -12.23 18.97 -0.91
N THR A 26 -13.47 19.47 -0.98
CA THR A 26 -14.19 19.97 0.19
C THR A 26 -14.68 18.74 0.93
N ALA A 27 -13.85 18.25 1.85
CA ALA A 27 -14.33 17.38 2.92
C ALA A 27 -15.30 18.21 3.80
N PRO A 28 -16.37 17.59 4.34
CA PRO A 28 -17.29 18.28 5.21
C PRO A 28 -16.56 18.69 6.49
N SER A 29 -16.41 20.01 6.65
CA SER A 29 -16.00 20.63 7.89
C SER A 29 -17.09 20.38 8.93
N THR A 30 -16.88 19.37 9.76
CA THR A 30 -17.63 19.29 11.02
C THR A 30 -17.00 20.33 11.92
N ALA A 31 -17.59 21.53 11.93
CA ALA A 31 -17.33 22.56 12.90
C ALA A 31 -17.67 22.01 14.30
N GLY A 32 -16.66 21.43 14.95
CA GLY A 32 -16.56 21.34 16.40
C GLY A 32 -15.89 22.61 16.89
N ALA A 33 -16.68 23.44 17.54
CA ALA A 33 -16.27 24.71 18.11
C ALA A 33 -15.11 24.56 19.13
N GLN A 34 -14.21 25.55 19.07
CA GLN A 34 -13.37 26.07 20.14
C GLN A 34 -12.30 25.15 20.74
N ALA A 35 -11.04 25.45 20.40
CA ALA A 35 -9.91 25.25 21.29
C ALA A 35 -8.80 26.25 20.95
N ASP A 36 -8.96 27.50 21.38
CA ASP A 36 -7.88 28.48 21.40
C ASP A 36 -6.66 27.87 22.09
N GLY A 37 -5.58 27.69 21.32
CA GLY A 37 -4.26 27.41 21.86
C GLY A 37 -4.17 26.26 22.86
N GLN A 38 -4.97 25.20 22.72
CA GLN A 38 -4.92 24.09 23.66
C GLN A 38 -3.52 23.45 23.64
N HIS A 39 -2.85 23.50 24.79
CA HIS A 39 -1.55 22.87 25.02
C HIS A 39 -1.70 21.69 25.98
N HIS A 40 -1.06 20.58 25.65
CA HIS A 40 -0.93 19.41 26.51
C HIS A 40 0.50 19.36 27.07
N VAL A 41 0.64 19.13 28.38
CA VAL A 41 1.96 18.88 29.00
C VAL A 41 2.18 17.38 28.98
N VAL A 42 3.19 16.93 28.22
CA VAL A 42 3.57 15.53 28.08
C VAL A 42 3.88 14.95 29.46
N ARG A 43 3.20 13.88 29.84
CA ARG A 43 3.42 13.14 31.08
C ARG A 43 4.29 11.91 30.83
N GLN A 44 4.76 11.30 31.91
CA GLN A 44 5.52 10.06 31.82
C GLN A 44 4.62 8.95 31.24
N GLY A 45 5.04 8.38 30.11
CA GLY A 45 4.27 7.35 29.38
C GLY A 45 3.43 7.89 28.22
N ASP A 46 3.33 9.20 28.05
CA ASP A 46 2.64 9.76 26.89
C ASP A 46 3.48 9.58 25.62
N THR A 47 2.79 9.24 24.53
CA THR A 47 3.37 9.20 23.18
C THR A 47 2.62 10.18 22.29
N LEU A 48 3.27 10.69 21.24
CA LEU A 48 2.62 11.56 20.26
C LEU A 48 1.37 10.90 19.64
N LEU A 49 1.40 9.58 19.46
CA LEU A 49 0.27 8.79 18.99
C LEU A 49 -0.88 8.71 20.01
N GLY A 50 -0.57 8.57 21.30
CA GLY A 50 -1.59 8.57 22.36
C GLY A 50 -2.24 9.95 22.52
N ILE A 51 -1.41 11.00 22.51
CA ILE A 51 -1.87 12.39 22.60
C ILE A 51 -2.74 12.73 21.38
N SER A 52 -2.29 12.37 20.16
CA SER A 52 -3.05 12.67 18.94
C SER A 52 -4.44 12.04 18.96
N ARG A 53 -4.56 10.77 19.40
CA ARG A 53 -5.85 10.09 19.57
C ARG A 53 -6.74 10.74 20.62
N THR A 54 -6.14 11.17 21.73
CA THR A 54 -6.86 11.84 22.83
C THR A 54 -7.51 13.15 22.37
N TYR A 55 -6.82 13.91 21.51
CA TYR A 55 -7.28 15.20 21.01
C TYR A 55 -7.90 15.13 19.60
N GLY A 56 -8.08 13.93 19.05
CA GLY A 56 -8.66 13.72 17.72
C GLY A 56 -7.86 14.32 16.57
N GLN A 57 -6.55 14.52 16.75
CA GLN A 57 -5.67 15.14 15.76
C GLN A 57 -4.78 14.10 15.07
N SER A 58 -4.20 14.46 13.92
CA SER A 58 -3.21 13.60 13.28
C SER A 58 -1.82 13.80 13.93
N VAL A 59 -1.03 12.71 14.00
CA VAL A 59 0.36 12.80 14.50
C VAL A 59 1.19 13.76 13.65
N GLY A 60 0.96 13.78 12.34
CA GLY A 60 1.64 14.68 11.41
C GLY A 60 1.33 16.16 11.70
N ASP A 61 0.09 16.49 12.04
CA ASP A 61 -0.29 17.86 12.38
C ASP A 61 0.33 18.32 13.70
N LEU A 62 0.36 17.45 14.71
CA LEU A 62 1.05 17.75 15.97
C LEU A 62 2.55 17.98 15.75
N VAL A 63 3.19 17.16 14.93
CA VAL A 63 4.61 17.35 14.57
C VAL A 63 4.83 18.70 13.90
N ARG A 64 3.97 19.07 12.93
CA ARG A 64 4.05 20.36 12.21
C ARG A 64 3.80 21.56 13.11
N TRP A 65 2.77 21.53 13.96
CA TRP A 65 2.43 22.65 14.84
C TRP A 65 3.43 22.89 15.96
N ASN A 66 4.22 21.86 16.31
CA ASN A 66 5.23 21.91 17.36
C ASN A 66 6.66 21.93 16.83
N GLY A 67 6.86 21.97 15.50
CA GLY A 67 8.18 22.02 14.87
C GLY A 67 9.07 20.83 15.24
N LEU A 68 8.49 19.64 15.40
CA LEU A 68 9.25 18.44 15.78
C LEU A 68 9.90 17.82 14.54
N GLU A 69 11.18 17.47 14.61
CA GLU A 69 11.88 16.77 13.51
C GLU A 69 11.44 15.31 13.40
N SER A 70 10.98 14.72 14.50
CA SER A 70 10.60 13.31 14.56
C SER A 70 9.46 13.04 15.56
N PRO A 71 8.52 12.12 15.26
CA PRO A 71 7.39 11.80 16.13
C PRO A 71 7.74 11.17 17.50
N HIS A 72 8.99 10.75 17.70
CA HIS A 72 9.42 10.09 18.94
C HIS A 72 10.23 10.99 19.88
N GLN A 73 10.45 12.27 19.52
CA GLN A 73 11.38 13.14 20.24
C GLN A 73 10.73 13.93 21.40
N ILE A 74 9.53 13.56 21.84
CA ILE A 74 8.84 14.28 22.91
C ILE A 74 9.41 13.96 24.28
N ARG A 75 9.51 14.96 25.15
CA ARG A 75 10.05 14.82 26.51
C ARG A 75 8.96 15.01 27.55
N VAL A 76 9.05 14.29 28.65
CA VAL A 76 8.17 14.49 29.80
C VAL A 76 8.32 15.93 30.32
N GLY A 77 7.20 16.62 30.53
CA GLY A 77 7.12 18.03 30.89
C GLY A 77 7.04 18.98 29.70
N GLN A 78 7.21 18.50 28.46
CA GLN A 78 7.13 19.34 27.26
C GLN A 78 5.70 19.80 26.99
N ARG A 79 5.51 21.08 26.64
CA ARG A 79 4.23 21.64 26.22
C ARG A 79 4.06 21.44 24.72
N LEU A 80 3.05 20.67 24.33
CA LEU A 80 2.68 20.43 22.94
C LEU A 80 1.37 21.12 22.61
N ARG A 81 1.34 21.87 21.52
CA ARG A 81 0.13 22.39 20.89
C ARG A 81 -0.64 21.23 20.25
N VAL A 82 -1.89 21.07 20.65
CA VAL A 82 -2.76 19.97 20.20
C VAL A 82 -3.96 20.47 19.40
N ALA A 83 -3.98 21.75 19.03
CA ALA A 83 -5.01 22.36 18.20
C ALA A 83 -4.38 23.13 17.03
N PRO A 84 -5.08 23.21 15.87
CA PRO A 84 -4.58 23.98 14.75
C PRO A 84 -4.34 25.43 15.16
N PRO A 85 -3.24 26.06 14.71
CA PRO A 85 -3.12 27.50 14.84
C PRO A 85 -4.26 28.10 14.02
N SER A 86 -5.29 28.60 14.69
CA SER A 86 -6.26 29.49 14.05
C SER A 86 -5.44 30.59 13.40
N ALA A 87 -5.61 30.77 12.09
CA ALA A 87 -5.14 31.95 11.39
C ALA A 87 -5.96 33.15 11.86
N GLY A 88 -5.80 33.52 13.13
CA GLY A 88 -6.19 34.81 13.67
C GLY A 88 -5.12 35.78 13.22
N SER A 89 -5.47 36.56 12.21
CA SER A 89 -5.06 37.95 11.96
C SER A 89 -3.99 38.45 12.93
N GLY A 90 -2.74 38.07 12.67
CA GLY A 90 -1.57 38.76 13.19
C GLY A 90 -1.46 40.06 12.43
N GLU A 91 -1.54 41.14 13.18
CA GLU A 91 -1.54 42.53 12.76
C GLU A 91 -0.14 42.87 12.21
N ASP A 92 0.07 42.62 10.93
CA ASP A 92 1.11 43.31 10.15
C ASP A 92 0.56 43.54 8.74
N ALA A 93 0.13 44.77 8.50
CA ALA A 93 -0.59 45.17 7.32
C ALA A 93 0.32 45.12 6.07
N VAL A 94 0.36 43.96 5.39
CA VAL A 94 0.75 43.92 3.97
C VAL A 94 -0.38 44.58 3.18
N THR A 95 -0.30 45.91 3.08
CA THR A 95 -1.14 46.70 2.19
C THR A 95 -0.75 46.35 0.76
N VAL A 96 -1.55 45.53 0.09
CA VAL A 96 -1.46 45.35 -1.35
C VAL A 96 -2.00 46.63 -2.00
N ARG A 97 -1.12 47.60 -2.26
CA ARG A 97 -1.42 48.70 -3.18
C ARG A 97 -1.35 48.14 -4.61
N PRO A 98 -2.38 48.35 -5.45
CA PRO A 98 -2.24 48.12 -6.89
C PRO A 98 -1.08 48.97 -7.42
N ILE A 99 -0.13 48.33 -8.11
CA ILE A 99 0.90 49.05 -8.87
C ILE A 99 0.22 49.55 -10.14
N GLU A 100 -0.10 50.85 -10.18
CA GLU A 100 -0.29 51.56 -11.43
C GLU A 100 1.04 51.57 -12.18
N SER A 101 1.02 51.05 -13.41
CA SER A 101 2.18 51.03 -14.30
C SER A 101 2.61 52.46 -14.65
N PRO A 102 3.83 52.91 -14.29
CA PRO A 102 4.39 54.08 -14.93
C PRO A 102 4.92 53.66 -16.31
N GLY A 103 4.38 54.28 -17.36
CA GLY A 103 5.00 54.25 -18.67
C GLY A 103 6.43 54.76 -18.54
N VAL A 104 7.39 53.99 -19.05
CA VAL A 104 8.78 54.43 -19.17
C VAL A 104 9.14 54.48 -20.63
N VAL A 105 9.50 55.70 -21.01
CA VAL A 105 10.05 56.18 -22.26
C VAL A 105 11.35 55.41 -22.56
N ALA A 106 11.51 55.02 -23.82
CA ALA A 106 12.73 54.39 -24.31
C ALA A 106 13.91 55.38 -24.30
N GLU A 107 15.03 55.01 -23.69
CA GLU A 107 16.36 55.51 -24.04
C GLU A 107 17.43 54.43 -23.77
N PRO A 108 18.40 54.21 -24.69
CA PRO A 108 19.21 52.99 -24.70
C PRO A 108 20.53 53.14 -23.95
N SER A 109 20.97 52.10 -23.25
CA SER A 109 22.32 51.99 -22.69
C SER A 109 22.73 50.52 -22.54
N GLN A 110 23.37 50.02 -23.60
CA GLN A 110 24.48 49.07 -23.75
C GLN A 110 24.95 48.09 -22.63
N PRO A 111 25.66 47.01 -23.04
CA PRO A 111 25.46 45.64 -22.55
C PRO A 111 26.48 45.23 -21.48
N ALA A 112 26.08 44.30 -20.60
CA ALA A 112 27.03 43.53 -19.80
C ALA A 112 26.46 42.17 -19.38
N ALA A 113 27.25 41.15 -19.68
CA ALA A 113 27.28 39.82 -19.09
C ALA A 113 26.12 38.86 -19.40
N GLU A 114 26.33 38.13 -20.49
CA GLU A 114 25.72 36.86 -20.86
C GLU A 114 25.86 35.85 -19.70
N VAL A 115 24.79 35.67 -18.94
CA VAL A 115 24.65 34.55 -18.01
C VAL A 115 24.23 33.35 -18.87
N PRO A 116 24.99 32.24 -18.94
CA PRO A 116 24.60 31.12 -19.77
C PRO A 116 23.26 30.59 -19.25
N LEU A 117 22.23 30.78 -20.07
CA LEU A 117 20.95 30.13 -19.94
C LEU A 117 21.23 28.62 -19.95
N ILE A 118 20.88 27.92 -18.88
CA ILE A 118 20.94 26.46 -18.85
C ILE A 118 19.91 25.98 -19.89
N ASP A 119 20.40 25.65 -21.08
CA ASP A 119 19.59 25.16 -22.17
C ASP A 119 19.38 23.65 -22.00
N SER A 120 18.23 23.30 -21.44
CA SER A 120 17.68 21.94 -21.44
C SER A 120 18.32 20.94 -20.44
N PRO A 121 17.53 19.99 -19.91
CA PRO A 121 18.10 18.83 -19.23
C PRO A 121 18.83 17.97 -20.27
N ARG A 122 20.14 17.75 -20.08
CA ARG A 122 20.89 16.73 -20.84
C ARG A 122 20.43 15.34 -20.43
N GLY A 123 19.32 14.89 -20.99
CA GLY A 123 18.88 13.50 -20.93
C GLY A 123 19.70 12.67 -21.91
N GLY A 124 20.85 12.16 -21.47
CA GLY A 124 21.59 11.15 -22.22
C GLY A 124 20.82 9.83 -22.18
N ARG A 125 20.25 9.42 -23.31
CA ARG A 125 19.84 8.01 -23.51
C ARG A 125 21.09 7.25 -23.93
N THR A 126 21.86 6.77 -22.96
CA THR A 126 22.75 5.63 -23.21
C THR A 126 21.88 4.38 -23.21
N GLU A 127 22.06 3.53 -24.22
CA GLU A 127 21.47 2.18 -24.18
C GLU A 127 22.01 1.43 -22.96
N TYR A 128 21.20 0.53 -22.41
CA TYR A 128 21.63 -0.28 -21.28
C TYR A 128 22.83 -1.13 -21.70
N SER A 129 24.00 -0.80 -21.18
CA SER A 129 25.21 -1.62 -21.26
C SER A 129 25.76 -1.84 -19.87
N ASP A 130 26.32 -3.03 -19.64
CA ASP A 130 26.94 -3.40 -18.37
C ASP A 130 28.10 -2.45 -17.99
N GLU A 131 28.77 -1.87 -18.98
CA GLU A 131 29.84 -0.90 -18.80
C GLU A 131 29.33 0.48 -18.35
N ALA A 132 28.19 0.93 -18.89
CA ALA A 132 27.55 2.18 -18.46
C ALA A 132 27.03 2.07 -17.02
N TRP A 133 26.58 0.89 -16.61
CA TRP A 133 26.14 0.62 -15.24
C TRP A 133 27.31 0.57 -14.25
N ALA A 134 28.44 -0.01 -14.65
CA ALA A 134 29.66 -0.09 -13.83
C ALA A 134 30.28 1.30 -13.55
N ALA A 135 30.22 2.23 -14.51
CA ALA A 135 30.79 3.58 -14.35
C ALA A 135 30.03 4.46 -13.34
N ILE A 136 28.75 4.19 -13.11
CA ILE A 136 27.88 4.98 -12.20
C ILE A 136 27.94 4.42 -10.76
N ASN A 137 28.45 3.20 -10.57
CA ASN A 137 28.45 2.51 -9.27
C ASN A 137 29.87 2.06 -8.86
N PRO A 138 30.75 2.97 -8.41
CA PRO A 138 32.18 2.71 -8.20
C PRO A 138 32.54 1.80 -7.01
N GLN A 139 31.59 1.01 -6.49
CA GLN A 139 31.79 0.09 -5.36
C GLN A 139 31.76 -1.40 -5.76
N ILE A 140 31.66 -1.73 -7.06
CA ILE A 140 31.83 -3.11 -7.52
C ILE A 140 33.25 -3.24 -8.08
N LEU A 141 34.21 -3.47 -7.20
CA LEU A 141 35.53 -3.97 -7.61
C LEU A 141 35.35 -5.42 -8.09
N PRO A 142 35.77 -5.78 -9.31
CA PRO A 142 35.77 -7.18 -9.74
C PRO A 142 36.74 -7.97 -8.86
N SER A 143 36.17 -8.86 -8.06
CA SER A 143 36.94 -9.90 -7.37
C SER A 143 37.36 -10.93 -8.41
N GLU A 144 38.66 -11.00 -8.66
CA GLU A 144 39.49 -12.12 -9.13
C GLU A 144 38.86 -13.16 -10.10
N PRO A 145 39.51 -13.47 -11.24
CA PRO A 145 39.03 -14.51 -12.15
C PRO A 145 39.03 -15.88 -11.43
N PRO A 146 37.95 -16.69 -11.52
CA PRO A 146 37.96 -18.02 -10.95
C PRO A 146 38.94 -18.90 -11.74
N LEU A 147 39.80 -19.60 -11.01
CA LEU A 147 40.70 -20.62 -11.55
C LEU A 147 39.91 -21.70 -12.31
N PRO A 148 40.47 -22.29 -13.39
CA PRO A 148 39.78 -23.30 -14.18
C PRO A 148 39.58 -24.59 -13.38
N ILE A 149 38.32 -24.98 -13.18
CA ILE A 149 37.93 -26.29 -12.67
C ILE A 149 38.06 -27.30 -13.84
N PRO A 150 38.75 -28.42 -13.69
CA PRO A 150 38.87 -29.42 -14.76
C PRO A 150 37.52 -30.09 -15.06
N SER A 151 37.19 -30.18 -16.35
CA SER A 151 36.02 -30.91 -16.86
C SER A 151 36.09 -32.41 -16.53
N PRO A 152 34.99 -33.05 -16.13
CA PRO A 152 34.91 -34.51 -16.08
C PRO A 152 34.87 -35.10 -17.51
N PRO A 153 35.37 -36.33 -17.73
CA PRO A 153 35.48 -36.91 -19.06
C PRO A 153 34.13 -37.40 -19.61
N ASP A 154 34.02 -37.31 -20.93
CA ASP A 154 32.93 -37.83 -21.77
C ASP A 154 32.52 -39.27 -21.41
N THR A 155 31.21 -39.49 -21.30
CA THR A 155 30.59 -40.82 -21.46
C THR A 155 29.51 -40.73 -22.54
N PRO A 156 29.44 -41.66 -23.52
CA PRO A 156 28.65 -41.51 -24.75
C PRO A 156 27.12 -41.65 -24.56
N PRO A 157 26.30 -41.21 -25.53
CA PRO A 157 24.84 -41.17 -25.39
C PRO A 157 24.23 -42.55 -25.68
N ALA A 158 23.54 -43.12 -24.69
CA ALA A 158 22.71 -44.31 -24.87
C ALA A 158 21.26 -43.92 -25.19
N GLN A 159 20.81 -44.43 -26.34
CA GLN A 159 19.49 -44.32 -26.97
C GLN A 159 18.34 -44.89 -26.09
N PRO A 160 17.08 -44.44 -26.26
CA PRO A 160 15.97 -44.79 -25.38
C PRO A 160 15.29 -46.10 -25.77
N ALA A 161 14.94 -46.92 -24.77
CA ALA A 161 14.11 -48.12 -24.89
C ALA A 161 13.38 -48.41 -23.54
N PRO A 162 12.20 -49.05 -23.56
CA PRO A 162 11.04 -48.69 -22.73
C PRO A 162 10.94 -49.42 -21.39
N ALA A 163 10.41 -48.74 -20.36
CA ALA A 163 9.96 -49.38 -19.13
C ALA A 163 8.44 -49.21 -18.97
N GLU A 164 7.75 -50.29 -19.26
CA GLU A 164 6.37 -50.62 -18.91
C GLU A 164 6.24 -50.92 -17.39
N PRO A 165 5.02 -51.09 -16.83
CA PRO A 165 4.51 -50.32 -15.68
C PRO A 165 4.68 -51.01 -14.32
N SER A 166 4.84 -50.22 -13.26
CA SER A 166 4.63 -50.64 -11.87
C SER A 166 3.43 -49.88 -11.30
N GLU A 167 2.26 -50.49 -11.39
CA GLU A 167 0.99 -50.07 -10.78
C GLU A 167 0.89 -50.62 -9.31
N PRO A 168 -0.17 -50.36 -8.52
CA PRO A 168 -0.17 -49.43 -7.38
C PRO A 168 -0.69 -50.04 -6.04
N ALA A 169 -0.26 -49.50 -4.89
CA ALA A 169 -0.96 -49.52 -3.59
C ALA A 169 -0.09 -48.72 -2.61
N GLU A 170 -0.53 -47.63 -2.00
CA GLU A 170 -1.34 -47.73 -0.79
C GLU A 170 -2.20 -46.47 -0.51
N LYS A 171 -3.51 -46.71 -0.46
CA LYS A 171 -4.52 -46.02 0.37
C LYS A 171 -5.55 -47.12 0.71
N PRO A 172 -6.39 -47.11 1.79
CA PRO A 172 -6.74 -45.98 2.68
C PRO A 172 -7.12 -46.29 4.17
N ALA A 173 -7.35 -45.22 4.97
CA ALA A 173 -8.38 -45.05 6.04
C ALA A 173 -8.06 -45.49 7.52
N PRO A 174 -8.81 -45.04 8.57
CA PRO A 174 -10.11 -44.32 8.58
C PRO A 174 -10.37 -43.15 9.58
N ALA A 175 -11.32 -42.27 9.18
CA ALA A 175 -12.30 -41.44 9.94
C ALA A 175 -11.81 -40.41 11.01
N ALA A 176 -12.24 -39.15 11.06
CA ALA A 176 -13.61 -38.61 10.91
C ALA A 176 -13.64 -37.06 10.80
N PRO A 177 -14.80 -36.43 10.52
CA PRO A 177 -15.91 -36.86 9.67
C PRO A 177 -15.92 -36.03 8.38
N ALA A 178 -16.82 -36.37 7.47
CA ALA A 178 -17.24 -35.52 6.37
C ALA A 178 -17.72 -34.15 6.93
N ALA A 179 -16.80 -33.19 7.01
CA ALA A 179 -17.17 -31.79 7.07
C ALA A 179 -17.73 -31.46 5.69
N VAL A 180 -19.02 -31.11 5.67
CA VAL A 180 -19.70 -30.34 4.62
C VAL A 180 -18.65 -29.64 3.76
N GLU A 181 -18.60 -29.92 2.44
CA GLU A 181 -17.59 -29.36 1.53
C GLU A 181 -17.63 -27.82 1.57
N ALA A 182 -17.01 -27.25 2.60
CA ALA A 182 -16.85 -25.84 2.74
C ALA A 182 -15.90 -25.47 1.59
N PRO A 183 -16.28 -24.48 0.76
CA PRO A 183 -15.42 -24.08 -0.35
C PRO A 183 -14.03 -23.64 0.14
N TRP A 184 -13.93 -23.30 1.42
CA TRP A 184 -12.77 -22.71 2.05
C TRP A 184 -12.21 -23.59 3.18
N LEU A 185 -10.88 -23.61 3.27
CA LEU A 185 -10.12 -24.19 4.36
C LEU A 185 -9.70 -23.07 5.32
N TRP A 186 -9.53 -23.40 6.59
CA TRP A 186 -8.88 -22.51 7.53
C TRP A 186 -7.41 -22.23 7.12
N PRO A 187 -6.98 -20.96 7.13
CA PRO A 187 -5.65 -20.57 6.66
C PRO A 187 -4.55 -20.76 7.71
N ALA A 188 -4.91 -20.91 8.98
CA ALA A 188 -4.02 -21.17 10.10
C ALA A 188 -4.67 -22.12 11.12
N ALA A 189 -3.86 -22.82 11.91
CA ALA A 189 -4.33 -23.82 12.87
C ALA A 189 -4.83 -23.21 14.19
N GLY A 190 -4.36 -22.03 14.58
CA GLY A 190 -4.68 -21.45 15.89
C GLY A 190 -6.11 -20.95 16.07
N GLU A 191 -6.38 -20.39 17.24
CA GLU A 191 -7.70 -19.92 17.67
C GLU A 191 -7.99 -18.50 17.15
N VAL A 192 -9.27 -18.21 16.89
CA VAL A 192 -9.71 -16.86 16.55
C VAL A 192 -9.69 -15.99 17.80
N ILE A 193 -8.88 -14.93 17.79
CA ILE A 193 -8.77 -13.96 18.88
C ILE A 193 -9.59 -12.69 18.64
N GLU A 194 -9.88 -12.38 17.37
CA GLU A 194 -10.74 -11.25 17.01
C GLU A 194 -11.63 -11.64 15.83
N GLY A 195 -12.92 -11.36 15.97
CA GLY A 195 -13.96 -11.67 14.99
C GLY A 195 -14.12 -10.56 13.94
N PHE A 196 -14.93 -10.86 12.92
CA PHE A 196 -15.32 -9.88 11.91
C PHE A 196 -16.25 -8.82 12.51
N ASP A 197 -15.89 -7.55 12.32
CA ASP A 197 -16.69 -6.37 12.59
C ASP A 197 -16.49 -5.35 11.46
N GLU A 198 -17.58 -4.95 10.80
CA GLU A 198 -17.53 -4.07 9.63
C GLU A 198 -16.84 -2.72 9.89
N SER A 199 -16.83 -2.25 11.14
CA SER A 199 -16.25 -0.97 11.54
C SER A 199 -14.81 -1.11 12.06
N SER A 200 -14.48 -2.14 12.84
CA SER A 200 -13.17 -2.27 13.48
C SER A 200 -12.27 -3.32 12.83
N ASN A 201 -12.80 -4.50 12.49
CA ASN A 201 -12.04 -5.63 11.99
C ASN A 201 -12.67 -6.24 10.74
N LYS A 202 -12.07 -5.97 9.59
CA LYS A 202 -12.59 -6.38 8.28
C LYS A 202 -12.40 -7.87 7.98
N GLY A 203 -11.89 -8.66 8.93
CA GLY A 203 -11.55 -10.07 8.75
C GLY A 203 -11.64 -10.86 10.05
N LEU A 204 -10.77 -11.86 10.17
CA LEU A 204 -10.56 -12.68 11.37
C LEU A 204 -9.10 -12.58 11.78
N ASP A 205 -8.85 -12.35 13.06
CA ASP A 205 -7.52 -12.48 13.62
C ASP A 205 -7.37 -13.86 14.24
N ILE A 206 -6.42 -14.64 13.73
CA ILE A 206 -6.12 -15.99 14.18
C ILE A 206 -4.77 -15.95 14.91
N ALA A 207 -4.76 -16.35 16.18
CA ALA A 207 -3.52 -16.50 16.94
C ALA A 207 -2.64 -17.58 16.33
N GLY A 208 -1.33 -17.43 16.48
CA GLY A 208 -0.36 -18.44 16.08
C GLY A 208 1.03 -18.08 16.53
N GLU A 209 1.98 -18.97 16.26
CA GLU A 209 3.38 -18.77 16.60
C GLU A 209 4.16 -18.22 15.38
N PRO A 210 5.19 -17.38 15.58
CA PRO A 210 6.01 -16.89 14.49
C PRO A 210 6.67 -18.03 13.73
N GLY A 211 6.35 -18.17 12.44
CA GLY A 211 6.85 -19.25 11.58
C GLY A 211 5.82 -20.33 11.28
N ASP A 212 4.65 -20.29 11.92
CA ASP A 212 3.57 -21.22 11.60
C ASP A 212 3.19 -21.15 10.11
N PRO A 213 2.87 -22.30 9.49
CA PRO A 213 2.51 -22.32 8.07
C PRO A 213 1.16 -21.63 7.86
N VAL A 214 1.16 -20.62 7.00
CA VAL A 214 -0.07 -20.00 6.48
C VAL A 214 -0.39 -20.64 5.14
N VAL A 215 -1.60 -21.19 5.03
CA VAL A 215 -2.06 -21.91 3.85
C VAL A 215 -3.15 -21.16 3.11
N ALA A 216 -3.24 -21.36 1.79
CA ALA A 216 -4.30 -20.78 0.97
C ALA A 216 -5.66 -21.42 1.32
N ALA A 217 -6.63 -20.59 1.69
CA ALA A 217 -7.99 -21.02 2.04
C ALA A 217 -8.71 -21.68 0.85
N ALA A 218 -8.43 -21.25 -0.37
CA ALA A 218 -8.92 -21.90 -1.60
C ALA A 218 -7.89 -21.79 -2.73
N ALA A 219 -8.14 -22.51 -3.83
CA ALA A 219 -7.32 -22.41 -5.03
C ALA A 219 -7.54 -21.07 -5.73
N GLY A 220 -6.51 -20.49 -6.33
CA GLY A 220 -6.60 -19.18 -6.98
C GLY A 220 -5.27 -18.71 -7.55
N SER A 221 -5.23 -17.43 -7.91
CA SER A 221 -4.04 -16.74 -8.41
C SER A 221 -3.63 -15.62 -7.47
N VAL A 222 -2.35 -15.55 -7.13
CA VAL A 222 -1.80 -14.47 -6.29
C VAL A 222 -1.81 -13.17 -7.10
N VAL A 223 -2.59 -12.20 -6.65
CA VAL A 223 -2.66 -10.86 -7.27
C VAL A 223 -1.82 -9.82 -6.54
N TYR A 224 -1.32 -10.17 -5.36
CA TYR A 224 -0.42 -9.32 -4.59
C TYR A 224 0.43 -10.16 -3.64
N SER A 225 1.73 -9.85 -3.57
CA SER A 225 2.63 -10.38 -2.55
C SER A 225 3.67 -9.31 -2.22
N GLY A 226 3.63 -8.75 -1.02
CA GLY A 226 4.54 -7.66 -0.64
C GLY A 226 4.18 -6.95 0.67
N SER A 227 4.78 -5.78 0.90
CA SER A 227 4.60 -4.97 2.12
C SER A 227 4.22 -3.52 1.85
N GLY A 228 3.76 -3.23 0.63
CA GLY A 228 3.39 -1.89 0.19
C GLY A 228 2.05 -1.38 0.72
N LEU A 229 1.22 -2.24 1.31
CA LEU A 229 -0.06 -1.85 1.92
C LEU A 229 0.13 -1.57 3.41
N ARG A 230 0.06 -0.29 3.79
CA ARG A 230 0.14 0.13 5.20
C ARG A 230 -0.97 -0.51 6.03
N GLY A 231 -0.61 -0.95 7.24
CA GLY A 231 -1.54 -1.56 8.20
C GLY A 231 -1.74 -3.07 8.01
N TYR A 232 -1.24 -3.67 6.93
CA TYR A 232 -1.33 -5.12 6.70
C TYR A 232 0.04 -5.83 6.83
N GLY A 233 1.13 -5.08 6.98
CA GLY A 233 2.48 -5.63 6.99
C GLY A 233 2.79 -6.40 5.70
N LYS A 234 3.42 -7.56 5.83
CA LYS A 234 3.59 -8.48 4.70
C LYS A 234 2.27 -9.18 4.41
N LEU A 235 1.76 -8.93 3.21
CA LEU A 235 0.44 -9.32 2.77
C LEU A 235 0.53 -10.16 1.49
N VAL A 236 -0.27 -11.20 1.43
CA VAL A 236 -0.59 -11.95 0.22
C VAL A 236 -2.07 -11.77 -0.08
N ILE A 237 -2.43 -11.46 -1.32
CA ILE A 237 -3.82 -11.45 -1.78
C ILE A 237 -3.98 -12.49 -2.88
N ILE A 238 -4.94 -13.39 -2.71
CA ILE A 238 -5.28 -14.42 -3.69
C ILE A 238 -6.65 -14.10 -4.26
N LYS A 239 -6.75 -14.04 -5.59
CA LYS A 239 -8.00 -14.00 -6.33
C LYS A 239 -8.48 -15.42 -6.60
N HIS A 240 -9.74 -15.68 -6.28
CA HIS A 240 -10.41 -16.94 -6.47
C HIS A 240 -11.48 -16.83 -7.56
N GLU A 241 -12.18 -17.95 -7.80
CA GLU A 241 -13.38 -18.00 -8.60
C GLU A 241 -14.53 -17.22 -7.91
N ASP A 242 -15.59 -16.87 -8.64
CA ASP A 242 -16.79 -16.16 -8.14
C ASP A 242 -16.54 -14.76 -7.51
N ASP A 243 -15.54 -14.02 -8.03
CA ASP A 243 -15.18 -12.67 -7.57
C ASP A 243 -14.80 -12.56 -6.09
N PHE A 244 -14.28 -13.65 -5.52
CA PHE A 244 -13.71 -13.66 -4.18
C PHE A 244 -12.23 -13.31 -4.17
N LEU A 245 -11.83 -12.55 -3.16
CA LEU A 245 -10.44 -12.23 -2.85
C LEU A 245 -10.20 -12.61 -1.40
N THR A 246 -9.08 -13.28 -1.12
CA THR A 246 -8.62 -13.51 0.25
C THR A 246 -7.33 -12.76 0.52
N ALA A 247 -7.23 -12.17 1.71
CA ALA A 247 -6.04 -11.44 2.15
C ALA A 247 -5.45 -12.11 3.39
N TYR A 248 -4.14 -12.32 3.39
CA TYR A 248 -3.37 -12.93 4.48
C TYR A 248 -2.32 -11.93 4.91
N ALA A 249 -2.49 -11.29 6.06
CA ALA A 249 -1.66 -10.18 6.52
C ALA A 249 -0.83 -10.53 7.76
N HIS A 250 0.08 -9.61 8.11
CA HIS A 250 1.02 -9.69 9.24
C HIS A 250 2.02 -10.85 9.16
N ASN A 251 2.23 -11.41 7.97
CA ASN A 251 3.17 -12.53 7.78
C ASN A 251 4.61 -12.09 8.08
N ARG A 252 5.49 -13.03 8.45
CA ARG A 252 6.93 -12.75 8.56
C ARG A 252 7.65 -12.98 7.23
N ASP A 253 7.19 -13.96 6.47
CA ASP A 253 7.80 -14.35 5.19
C ASP A 253 6.74 -14.78 4.17
N LEU A 254 7.02 -14.50 2.90
CA LEU A 254 6.11 -14.75 1.78
C LEU A 254 6.77 -15.76 0.84
N LEU A 255 6.13 -16.91 0.68
CA LEU A 255 6.67 -18.03 -0.13
C LEU A 255 6.21 -17.98 -1.58
N VAL A 256 5.28 -17.09 -1.90
CA VAL A 256 4.68 -16.92 -3.21
C VAL A 256 4.90 -15.49 -3.72
N LYS A 257 4.90 -15.34 -5.04
CA LYS A 257 5.05 -14.08 -5.75
C LYS A 257 3.75 -13.71 -6.47
N GLU A 258 3.64 -12.44 -6.85
CA GLU A 258 2.54 -11.99 -7.70
C GLU A 258 2.54 -12.78 -9.04
N GLY A 259 1.35 -13.23 -9.46
CA GLY A 259 1.15 -14.04 -10.64
C GLY A 259 1.16 -15.56 -10.39
N ASP A 260 1.63 -16.02 -9.22
CA ASP A 260 1.70 -17.45 -8.92
C ASP A 260 0.30 -18.07 -8.79
N LYS A 261 0.15 -19.29 -9.30
CA LYS A 261 -1.04 -20.11 -9.05
C LYS A 261 -0.88 -20.91 -7.77
N VAL A 262 -1.90 -20.89 -6.93
CA VAL A 262 -1.91 -21.58 -5.64
C VAL A 262 -3.10 -22.51 -5.52
N SER A 263 -2.88 -23.66 -4.90
CA SER A 263 -3.94 -24.66 -4.63
C SER A 263 -4.49 -24.51 -3.21
N LYS A 264 -5.71 -24.96 -2.96
CA LYS A 264 -6.30 -25.00 -1.62
C LYS A 264 -5.40 -25.81 -0.68
N GLY A 265 -5.04 -25.24 0.47
CA GLY A 265 -4.15 -25.86 1.46
C GLY A 265 -2.65 -25.74 1.16
N GLN A 266 -2.26 -25.12 0.04
CA GLN A 266 -0.84 -24.87 -0.26
C GLN A 266 -0.26 -23.85 0.73
N LYS A 267 0.95 -24.11 1.25
CA LYS A 267 1.69 -23.13 2.07
C LYS A 267 2.07 -21.93 1.21
N ILE A 268 1.63 -20.73 1.61
CA ILE A 268 1.84 -19.48 0.88
C ILE A 268 2.71 -18.48 1.63
N ALA A 269 2.75 -18.57 2.96
CA ALA A 269 3.47 -17.64 3.80
C ALA A 269 3.79 -18.29 5.16
N GLU A 270 4.54 -17.57 5.97
CA GLU A 270 4.79 -17.89 7.36
C GLU A 270 4.19 -16.81 8.26
N LEU A 271 3.48 -17.25 9.30
CA LEU A 271 2.82 -16.36 10.25
C LEU A 271 3.86 -15.50 10.96
N GLY A 272 3.51 -14.25 11.19
CA GLY A 272 4.39 -13.30 11.86
C GLY A 272 3.63 -12.27 12.65
N SER A 273 4.28 -11.13 12.86
CA SER A 273 3.73 -9.97 13.55
C SER A 273 4.11 -8.67 12.82
N THR A 274 4.25 -8.68 11.49
CA THR A 274 4.62 -7.47 10.75
C THR A 274 3.47 -6.46 10.80
N ASP A 275 3.72 -5.25 11.31
CA ASP A 275 2.67 -4.24 11.56
C ASP A 275 1.53 -4.69 12.49
N ALA A 276 1.79 -5.68 13.36
CA ALA A 276 0.85 -6.14 14.40
C ALA A 276 1.46 -6.01 15.80
N ASP A 277 0.62 -5.95 16.83
CA ASP A 277 1.01 -5.88 18.25
C ASP A 277 1.52 -7.22 18.81
N ARG A 278 1.13 -8.32 18.17
CA ARG A 278 1.49 -9.70 18.53
C ARG A 278 1.51 -10.60 17.30
N PRO A 279 2.11 -11.80 17.38
CA PRO A 279 1.99 -12.80 16.33
C PRO A 279 0.54 -13.21 16.11
N LYS A 280 0.01 -12.90 14.93
CA LYS A 280 -1.35 -13.24 14.50
C LYS A 280 -1.44 -13.20 12.98
N LEU A 281 -2.29 -14.04 12.42
CA LEU A 281 -2.70 -13.95 11.02
C LEU A 281 -3.97 -13.12 10.95
N HIS A 282 -3.96 -12.03 10.20
CA HIS A 282 -5.18 -11.33 9.83
C HIS A 282 -5.67 -11.87 8.48
N PHE A 283 -6.84 -12.50 8.50
CA PHE A 283 -7.45 -13.16 7.36
C PHE A 283 -8.74 -12.45 6.94
N GLU A 284 -8.78 -11.91 5.73
CA GLU A 284 -9.99 -11.29 5.18
C GLU A 284 -10.53 -12.09 4.00
N ILE A 285 -11.86 -12.12 3.86
CA ILE A 285 -12.54 -12.51 2.63
C ILE A 285 -13.27 -11.28 2.11
N ARG A 286 -13.06 -10.96 0.83
CA ARG A 286 -13.78 -9.92 0.11
C ARG A 286 -14.56 -10.53 -1.05
N LYS A 287 -15.82 -10.13 -1.21
CA LYS A 287 -16.64 -10.46 -2.37
C LYS A 287 -16.95 -9.18 -3.13
N GLN A 288 -16.57 -9.11 -4.42
CA GLN A 288 -16.75 -7.90 -5.23
C GLN A 288 -16.13 -6.65 -4.56
N GLY A 289 -14.98 -6.82 -3.88
CA GLY A 289 -14.26 -5.76 -3.18
C GLY A 289 -14.79 -5.37 -1.79
N LYS A 290 -15.98 -5.85 -1.39
CA LYS A 290 -16.53 -5.60 -0.04
C LYS A 290 -16.07 -6.68 0.94
N PRO A 291 -15.63 -6.32 2.16
CA PRO A 291 -15.29 -7.28 3.18
C PRO A 291 -16.55 -8.03 3.63
N VAL A 292 -16.47 -9.35 3.74
CA VAL A 292 -17.54 -10.22 4.18
C VAL A 292 -17.05 -11.07 5.34
N ASP A 293 -17.95 -11.41 6.25
CA ASP A 293 -17.65 -12.25 7.41
C ASP A 293 -17.08 -13.61 6.98
N PRO A 294 -15.78 -13.88 7.25
CA PRO A 294 -15.16 -15.12 6.82
C PRO A 294 -15.67 -16.35 7.58
N ALA A 295 -16.20 -16.18 8.80
CA ALA A 295 -16.67 -17.29 9.63
C ALA A 295 -17.87 -18.04 9.00
N LYS A 296 -18.60 -17.38 8.09
CA LYS A 296 -19.72 -17.98 7.33
C LYS A 296 -19.26 -18.92 6.21
N PHE A 297 -18.02 -18.80 5.79
CA PHE A 297 -17.45 -19.55 4.66
C PHE A 297 -16.52 -20.67 5.11
N LEU A 298 -15.97 -20.54 6.31
CA LEU A 298 -15.07 -21.51 6.92
C LEU A 298 -15.86 -22.64 7.60
N PRO A 299 -15.31 -23.86 7.64
CA PRO A 299 -15.96 -24.98 8.33
C PRO A 299 -15.99 -24.71 9.84
N ALA A 300 -17.03 -25.17 10.50
CA ALA A 300 -17.13 -25.11 11.96
C ALA A 300 -15.98 -25.89 12.62
N ARG A 301 -15.46 -25.35 13.72
CA ARG A 301 -14.43 -25.95 14.57
C ARG A 301 -15.00 -26.28 15.93
#